data_AF-A0A8H9LY32-F1
#
_entry.id   AF-A0A8H9LY32-F1
#
_cell.length_a   1.000
_cell.length_b   1.000
_cell.length_c   1.000
_cell.angle_alpha   90.00
_cell.angle_beta   90.00
_cell.angle_gamma   90.00
#
_symmetry.space_group_name_H-M   'P 1'
#
loop_
_entity.id
_entity.type
_entity.pdbx_description
1 polymer ?
#
loop_
_entity_poly.entity_id
_entity_poly.type
_entity_poly.pdbx_seq_one_letter_code
_entity_poly.pdbx_strand_id
1 'polypeptide(L)'
;MTACLWRRTTDESWQTGEIDFPEGHVDPDGADWLFRLLADRSPEAYASFAVDYYEVPVGLDAVRHICALRPLTDDVVRALNAELTLPGLAEDIAEIGYPTT
;
A
#
# COMPACT_ATOMS: atom_id res chain seq x y z
N MET A 1 -5.81 23.50 -6.28
CA MET A 1 -4.66 23.52 -5.35
C MET A 1 -3.66 22.50 -5.86
N THR A 2 -2.38 22.83 -5.86
CA THR A 2 -1.30 21.91 -6.25
C THR A 2 -0.31 21.90 -5.10
N ALA A 3 0.04 20.71 -4.60
CA ALA A 3 1.05 20.52 -3.55
C ALA A 3 2.25 19.76 -4.13
N CYS A 4 3.43 20.01 -3.59
CA CYS A 4 4.66 19.28 -3.95
C CYS A 4 5.34 18.82 -2.67
N LEU A 5 5.47 17.51 -2.53
CA LEU A 5 6.20 16.85 -1.45
C LEU A 5 7.28 15.96 -2.06
N TRP A 6 8.42 15.86 -1.39
CA TRP A 6 9.51 14.97 -1.79
C TRP A 6 10.14 14.31 -0.58
N ARG A 7 10.80 13.17 -0.81
CA ARG A 7 11.59 12.47 0.21
C ARG A 7 12.80 11.83 -0.44
N ARG A 8 13.99 12.18 0.02
CA ARG A 8 15.25 11.54 -0.40
C ARG A 8 15.47 10.27 0.41
N THR A 9 16.38 9.42 -0.04
CA THR A 9 16.68 8.14 0.62
C THR A 9 17.24 8.30 2.04
N THR A 10 17.83 9.46 2.36
CA THR A 10 18.37 9.79 3.68
C THR A 10 17.43 10.62 4.54
N ASP A 11 16.29 11.06 4.00
CA ASP A 11 15.36 11.93 4.73
C ASP A 11 14.50 11.10 5.68
N GLU A 12 14.42 11.53 6.94
CA GLU A 12 13.63 10.84 7.97
C GLU A 12 12.12 11.08 7.78
N SER A 13 11.72 12.22 7.19
CA SER A 13 10.33 12.60 6.91
C SER A 13 10.15 13.13 5.48
N TRP A 14 8.90 13.22 5.03
CA TRP A 14 8.55 13.98 3.82
C TRP A 14 8.89 15.45 4.00
N GLN A 15 9.24 16.09 2.89
CA GLN A 15 9.65 17.49 2.82
C GLN A 15 8.68 18.25 1.92
N THR A 16 8.46 19.52 2.24
CA THR A 16 7.63 20.45 1.46
C THR A 16 8.39 21.73 1.16
N GLY A 17 7.85 22.56 0.26
CA GLY A 17 8.25 23.96 0.18
C GLY A 17 7.91 24.74 1.45
N GLU A 18 8.19 26.04 1.46
CA GLU A 18 7.83 26.92 2.59
C GLU A 18 6.31 27.02 2.73
N ILE A 19 5.77 26.44 3.81
CA ILE A 19 4.35 26.40 4.15
C ILE A 19 4.21 26.62 5.66
N ASP A 20 3.30 27.52 6.05
CA ASP A 20 2.90 27.69 7.43
C ASP A 20 1.78 26.71 7.78
N PHE A 21 2.11 25.65 8.51
CA PHE A 21 1.13 24.67 8.97
C PHE A 21 0.45 25.11 10.28
N PRO A 22 -0.85 24.80 10.45
CA PRO A 22 -1.50 25.00 11.74
C PRO A 22 -0.87 24.10 12.82
N GLU A 23 -0.71 24.64 14.03
CA GLU A 23 -0.21 23.87 15.17
C GLU A 23 -1.23 22.82 15.65
N GLY A 24 -0.74 21.80 16.35
CA GLY A 24 -1.59 20.84 17.08
C GLY A 24 -1.86 19.52 16.37
N HIS A 25 -1.29 19.27 15.19
CA HIS A 25 -1.30 17.95 14.54
C HIS A 25 0.12 17.38 14.45
N VAL A 26 0.28 16.08 14.74
CA VAL A 26 1.58 15.39 14.70
C VAL A 26 2.10 15.17 13.28
N ASP A 27 1.19 15.17 12.30
CA ASP A 27 1.43 15.03 10.87
C ASP A 27 0.71 16.18 10.15
N PRO A 28 1.24 17.42 10.22
CA PRO A 28 0.51 18.61 9.80
C PRO A 28 0.32 18.73 8.29
N ASP A 29 1.19 18.09 7.49
CA ASP A 29 1.08 18.00 6.04
C ASP A 29 0.37 16.71 5.57
N GLY A 30 0.08 15.79 6.49
CA GLY A 30 -0.61 14.52 6.25
C GLY A 30 0.25 13.50 5.49
N ALA A 31 1.52 13.81 5.25
CA ALA A 31 2.38 13.05 4.35
C ALA A 31 2.78 11.70 4.96
N ASP A 32 2.95 11.65 6.28
CA ASP A 32 3.35 10.43 6.96
C ASP A 32 2.26 9.35 6.86
N TRP A 33 0.98 9.74 6.93
CA TRP A 33 -0.12 8.80 6.69
C TRP A 33 -0.33 8.52 5.20
N LEU A 34 -0.48 9.57 4.36
CA LEU A 34 -0.83 9.44 2.95
C LEU A 34 0.21 8.67 2.14
N PHE A 35 1.49 8.91 2.43
CA PHE A 35 2.61 8.34 1.70
C PHE A 35 3.36 7.28 2.50
N ARG A 36 2.75 6.76 3.57
CA ARG A 36 3.34 5.72 4.42
C ARG A 36 3.87 4.53 3.62
N LEU A 37 3.11 4.05 2.64
CA LEU A 37 3.49 2.88 1.84
C LEU A 37 4.61 3.16 0.82
N LEU A 38 4.87 4.42 0.50
CA LEU A 38 6.03 4.81 -0.31
C LEU A 38 7.31 4.80 0.54
N ALA A 39 7.18 5.06 1.84
CA ALA A 39 8.23 5.02 2.84
C ALA A 39 8.56 3.60 3.32
N ASP A 40 7.53 2.85 3.72
CA ASP A 40 7.61 1.49 4.21
C ASP A 40 6.81 0.57 3.28
N ARG A 41 7.54 -0.24 2.51
CA ARG A 41 6.99 -1.19 1.54
C ARG A 41 6.82 -2.60 2.12
N SER A 42 6.90 -2.74 3.45
CA SER A 42 6.74 -4.04 4.10
C SER A 42 5.31 -4.58 3.94
N PRO A 43 5.15 -5.92 3.90
CA PRO A 43 3.83 -6.55 3.95
C PRO A 43 3.00 -6.12 5.17
N GLU A 44 3.66 -5.92 6.31
CA GLU A 44 3.04 -5.51 7.57
C GLU A 44 2.47 -4.08 7.46
N ALA A 45 3.24 -3.16 6.87
CA ALA A 45 2.77 -1.80 6.62
C ALA A 45 1.56 -1.79 5.67
N TYR A 46 1.60 -2.58 4.59
CA TYR A 46 0.46 -2.71 3.68
C TYR A 46 -0.77 -3.34 4.37
N ALA A 47 -0.58 -4.40 5.14
CA ALA A 47 -1.69 -5.05 5.84
C ALA A 47 -2.36 -4.09 6.84
N SER A 48 -1.59 -3.33 7.62
CA SER A 48 -2.12 -2.29 8.50
C SER A 48 -2.87 -1.21 7.71
N PHE A 49 -2.32 -0.73 6.60
CA PHE A 49 -3.01 0.21 5.71
C PHE A 49 -4.35 -0.33 5.22
N ALA A 50 -4.35 -1.56 4.71
CA ALA A 50 -5.53 -2.16 4.09
C ALA A 50 -6.65 -2.39 5.13
N VAL A 51 -6.31 -2.78 6.36
CA VAL A 51 -7.29 -2.89 7.45
C VAL A 51 -7.92 -1.55 7.77
N ASP A 52 -7.12 -0.49 7.90
CA ASP A 52 -7.62 0.85 8.24
C ASP A 52 -8.43 1.46 7.08
N TYR A 53 -7.99 1.27 5.84
CA TYR A 53 -8.57 1.91 4.65
C TYR A 53 -9.83 1.20 4.14
N TYR A 54 -9.81 -0.14 4.10
CA TYR A 54 -10.96 -0.94 3.64
C TYR A 54 -11.88 -1.37 4.79
N GLU A 55 -11.52 -1.06 6.03
CA GLU A 55 -12.29 -1.37 7.25
C GLU A 55 -12.61 -2.87 7.41
N VAL A 56 -11.77 -3.74 6.84
CA VAL A 56 -11.91 -5.19 6.90
C VAL A 56 -10.61 -5.87 7.33
N PRO A 57 -10.66 -6.98 8.10
CA PRO A 57 -9.47 -7.75 8.41
C PRO A 57 -8.78 -8.28 7.15
N VAL A 58 -7.46 -8.17 7.10
CA VAL A 58 -6.64 -8.66 5.97
C VAL A 58 -5.66 -9.72 6.46
N GLY A 59 -5.63 -10.86 5.77
CA GLY A 59 -4.70 -11.96 6.10
C GLY A 59 -3.25 -11.61 5.76
N LEU A 60 -2.41 -11.42 6.79
CA LEU A 60 -1.01 -11.03 6.62
C LEU A 60 -0.20 -12.01 5.75
N ASP A 61 -0.47 -13.31 5.82
CA ASP A 61 0.25 -14.30 5.00
C ASP A 61 -0.08 -14.19 3.51
N ALA A 62 -1.32 -13.80 3.17
CA ALA A 62 -1.71 -13.52 1.80
C ALA A 62 -1.05 -12.23 1.28
N VAL A 63 -0.96 -11.19 2.11
CA VAL A 63 -0.22 -9.96 1.76
C VAL A 63 1.27 -10.26 1.54
N ARG A 64 1.90 -11.02 2.44
CA ARG A 64 3.30 -11.46 2.30
C ARG A 64 3.50 -12.27 1.02
N HIS A 65 2.55 -13.12 0.64
CA HIS A 65 2.59 -13.87 -0.61
C HIS A 65 2.69 -12.92 -1.82
N ILE A 66 1.85 -11.88 -1.84
CA ILE A 66 1.80 -10.91 -2.93
C ILE A 66 3.05 -10.03 -2.98
N CYS A 67 3.47 -9.50 -1.83
CA CYS A 67 4.67 -8.66 -1.75
C CYS A 67 5.96 -9.42 -2.11
N ALA A 68 5.98 -10.75 -1.93
CA ALA A 68 7.06 -11.61 -2.37
C ALA A 68 6.99 -11.97 -3.86
N LEU A 69 6.01 -11.44 -4.61
CA LEU A 69 5.79 -11.69 -6.04
C LEU A 69 5.70 -13.19 -6.35
N ARG A 70 5.06 -13.97 -5.47
CA ARG A 70 4.78 -15.37 -5.76
C ARG A 70 3.53 -15.48 -6.65
N PRO A 71 3.47 -16.46 -7.56
CA PRO A 71 2.28 -16.68 -8.40
C PRO A 71 1.02 -16.78 -7.56
N LEU A 72 -0.05 -16.12 -7.98
CA LEU A 72 -1.32 -16.14 -7.24
C LEU A 72 -1.93 -17.55 -7.25
N THR A 73 -2.54 -17.90 -6.12
CA THR A 73 -3.36 -19.11 -5.99
C THR A 73 -4.79 -18.69 -5.68
N ASP A 74 -5.78 -19.56 -5.95
CA ASP A 74 -7.17 -19.26 -5.64
C ASP A 74 -7.36 -18.99 -4.13
N ASP A 75 -6.64 -19.73 -3.27
CA ASP A 75 -6.66 -19.55 -1.81
C ASP A 75 -6.16 -18.16 -1.40
N VAL A 76 -5.06 -17.68 -1.99
CA VAL A 76 -4.51 -16.34 -1.71
C VAL A 76 -5.47 -15.25 -2.17
N VAL A 77 -6.07 -15.40 -3.35
CA VAL A 77 -7.06 -14.44 -3.87
C VAL A 77 -8.27 -14.37 -2.95
N ARG A 78 -8.86 -15.52 -2.59
CA ARG A 78 -10.04 -15.58 -1.72
C ARG A 78 -9.77 -15.10 -0.30
N ALA A 79 -8.56 -15.29 0.22
CA ALA A 79 -8.17 -14.80 1.52
C ALA A 79 -8.16 -13.26 1.60
N LEU A 80 -7.99 -12.57 0.47
CA LEU A 80 -8.02 -11.11 0.39
C LEU A 80 -9.38 -10.58 -0.08
N ASN A 81 -10.02 -11.26 -1.02
CA ASN A 81 -11.35 -10.93 -1.49
C ASN A 81 -12.10 -12.19 -1.94
N ALA A 82 -13.08 -12.61 -1.14
CA ALA A 82 -13.86 -13.82 -1.38
C ALA A 82 -14.76 -13.76 -2.62
N GLU A 83 -15.05 -12.56 -3.13
CA GLU A 83 -15.87 -12.35 -4.32
C GLU A 83 -15.07 -12.51 -5.63
N LEU A 84 -13.74 -12.50 -5.54
CA LEU A 84 -12.86 -12.67 -6.70
C LEU A 84 -12.45 -14.13 -6.88
N THR A 85 -12.05 -14.44 -8.11
CA THR A 85 -11.52 -15.75 -8.50
C THR A 85 -10.24 -15.54 -9.30
N LEU A 86 -9.29 -16.46 -9.19
CA LEU A 86 -8.03 -16.35 -9.92
C LEU A 86 -8.22 -16.22 -11.46
N PRO A 87 -9.10 -16.99 -12.12
CA PRO A 87 -9.37 -16.81 -13.54
C PRO A 87 -9.93 -15.42 -13.89
N GLY A 88 -10.70 -14.81 -12.99
CA GLY A 88 -11.25 -13.47 -13.17
C GLY A 88 -10.19 -12.36 -13.15
N LEU A 89 -9.01 -12.62 -12.58
CA LEU A 89 -7.89 -11.68 -12.50
C LEU A 89 -6.90 -11.82 -13.67
N ALA A 90 -7.17 -12.67 -14.66
CA ALA A 90 -6.21 -12.98 -15.72
C ALA A 90 -5.77 -11.75 -16.53
N GLU A 91 -6.70 -10.84 -16.80
CA GLU A 91 -6.41 -9.59 -17.50
C GLU A 91 -5.54 -8.66 -16.64
N ASP A 92 -5.92 -8.44 -15.37
CA ASP A 92 -5.17 -7.59 -14.43
C ASP A 92 -3.73 -8.10 -14.23
N ILE A 93 -3.57 -9.42 -14.06
CA ILE A 93 -2.26 -10.08 -13.90
C ILE A 93 -1.37 -9.82 -15.13
N ALA A 94 -1.94 -9.91 -16.34
CA ALA A 94 -1.22 -9.67 -17.58
C ALA A 94 -0.88 -8.19 -17.75
N GLU A 95 -1.80 -7.28 -17.40
CA GLU A 95 -1.63 -5.83 -17.52
C GLU A 95 -0.45 -5.33 -16.66
N ILE A 96 -0.39 -5.77 -15.39
CA ILE A 96 0.65 -5.31 -14.46
C ILE A 96 1.93 -6.16 -14.52
N GLY A 97 1.95 -7.21 -15.33
CA GLY A 97 3.08 -8.15 -15.46
C GLY A 97 3.33 -8.95 -14.17
N TYR A 98 2.28 -9.31 -13.45
CA TYR A 98 2.40 -10.08 -12.21
C TYR A 98 2.83 -11.54 -12.51
N PRO A 99 3.65 -12.20 -11.65
CA PRO A 99 4.13 -13.55 -11.92
C PRO A 99 3.03 -14.62 -12.05
N THR A 100 3.16 -15.49 -13.04
CA THR A 100 2.19 -16.55 -13.37
C THR A 100 2.72 -17.98 -13.23
N THR A 101 4.01 -18.15 -12.94
CA THR A 101 4.70 -19.46 -12.83
C THR A 101 5.73 -19.46 -11.73
#